data_AF-A0A257H1U0-F1
#
_entry.id   AF-A0A257H1U0-F1
#
_cell.length_a   1.000
_cell.length_b   1.000
_cell.length_c   1.000
_cell.angle_alpha   90.00
_cell.angle_beta   90.00
_cell.angle_gamma   90.00
#
_symmetry.space_group_name_H-M   'P 1'
#
loop_
_entity.id
_entity.type
_entity.pdbx_description
1 polymer ?
#
loop_
_entity_poly.entity_id
_entity_poly.type
_entity_poly.pdbx_seq_one_letter_code
_entity_poly.pdbx_strand_id
1 'polypeptide(L)'
;SMTMNGAVLPVLAGYVVAAEEQGVSQDKLSGTIQNDILKEFMVRNTYIYPPEPSMKIIGDIIEYTAKHMPKFNSISISGYHMQEAGANQALELAFTLADGKEYVKTAIAKGMDVDDFAGRLSFFWAVGMNFYLEIAKMRAARLLWTRIMKGFNAKNPKSLMLRTHSQTSGWSLTEQDPYNNVVRTTIEAMAAVFGGTQSLHTNSFDEAIALPTEFSARIARNTQLIIQEETHITNVIDPWAGSYMMEKLTQDMADAAWTIIEEVEAMGGMTKAVDSGWAKLKIEAAAADKQARIDSGQDVIVGVNKYKLKNEDVIEARDIDNVAVRDGQIARLNTIKAKRDAKAVDAALAALTSAAESNTGNLLDLSIKAIRLRATVGEVSDALEKAFGRHRADTNKVSGVYAAAYDSANGDTMDYWNALKADIAGFADKQGRRPRVMISKLGQDGHDRGAKVVATAFADLGFDVDMGPLFQTPEECARQAIENDVHAVGVSTLAAGHKTLVPAIIAELKKQGADDIIVFVGGVIPRQDYDFLYAAGVKGIYGPGTPIPVSARDVLSQIEKALG
;
A
#
# COMPACT_ATOMS: atom_id res chain seq x y z
N SER A 1 -7.25 17.16 -0.38
CA SER A 1 -6.17 16.23 0.01
C SER A 1 -5.64 15.57 -1.26
N MET A 2 -4.33 15.33 -1.38
CA MET A 2 -3.70 14.67 -2.52
C MET A 2 -2.84 13.50 -2.04
N THR A 3 -3.20 12.28 -2.46
CA THR A 3 -2.43 11.07 -2.16
C THR A 3 -1.35 10.89 -3.22
N MET A 4 -0.18 11.50 -2.98
CA MET A 4 0.98 11.40 -3.87
C MET A 4 2.28 11.44 -3.08
N ASN A 5 3.25 10.60 -3.47
CA ASN A 5 4.55 10.44 -2.80
C ASN A 5 5.72 10.41 -3.80
N GLY A 6 5.83 9.40 -4.66
CA GLY A 6 6.96 9.30 -5.61
C GLY A 6 7.10 10.50 -6.53
N ALA A 7 6.01 10.87 -7.23
CA ALA A 7 5.97 12.04 -8.11
C ALA A 7 5.45 13.31 -7.39
N VAL A 8 5.75 13.47 -6.10
CA VAL A 8 5.20 14.56 -5.26
C VAL A 8 5.51 15.95 -5.80
N LEU A 9 6.73 16.19 -6.28
CA LEU A 9 7.17 17.49 -6.75
C LEU A 9 6.35 18.01 -7.95
N PRO A 10 6.26 17.30 -9.09
CA PRO A 10 5.49 17.78 -10.22
C PRO A 10 3.98 17.86 -9.94
N VAL A 11 3.44 16.97 -9.10
CA VAL A 11 2.01 16.97 -8.77
C VAL A 11 1.65 18.15 -7.86
N LEU A 12 2.43 18.40 -6.81
CA LEU A 12 2.23 19.56 -5.94
C LEU A 12 2.47 20.87 -6.69
N ALA A 13 3.47 20.90 -7.58
CA ALA A 13 3.69 22.03 -8.48
C ALA A 13 2.49 22.28 -9.41
N GLY A 14 1.90 21.24 -9.99
CA GLY A 14 0.67 21.34 -10.79
C GLY A 14 -0.52 21.88 -10.01
N TYR A 15 -0.67 21.46 -8.75
CA TYR A 15 -1.70 22.01 -7.85
C TYR A 15 -1.51 23.51 -7.60
N VAL A 16 -0.27 23.94 -7.31
CA VAL A 16 0.05 25.35 -7.08
C VAL A 16 -0.21 26.19 -8.34
N VAL A 17 0.29 25.76 -9.51
CA VAL A 17 0.11 26.48 -10.77
C VAL A 17 -1.37 26.57 -11.15
N ALA A 18 -2.13 25.49 -10.98
CA ALA A 18 -3.58 25.51 -11.25
C ALA A 18 -4.31 26.51 -10.36
N ALA A 19 -3.92 26.65 -9.09
CA ALA A 19 -4.52 27.61 -8.19
C ALA A 19 -4.13 29.07 -8.51
N GLU A 20 -2.87 29.30 -8.87
CA GLU A 20 -2.40 30.62 -9.33
C GLU A 20 -3.13 31.09 -10.59
N GLU A 21 -3.37 30.18 -11.54
CA GLU A 21 -4.14 30.45 -12.76
C GLU A 21 -5.62 30.72 -12.50
N GLN A 22 -6.14 30.28 -11.34
CA GLN A 22 -7.47 30.65 -10.84
C GLN A 22 -7.46 31.97 -10.03
N GLY A 23 -6.31 32.63 -9.89
CA GLY A 23 -6.16 33.86 -9.11
C GLY A 23 -6.07 33.64 -7.60
N VAL A 24 -5.76 32.41 -7.14
CA VAL A 24 -5.57 32.08 -5.73
C VAL A 24 -4.09 32.10 -5.38
N SER A 25 -3.71 32.95 -4.43
CA SER A 25 -2.34 33.04 -3.92
C SER A 25 -1.98 31.85 -3.04
N GLN A 26 -0.69 31.46 -3.02
CA GLN A 26 -0.21 30.27 -2.31
C GLN A 26 -0.51 30.27 -0.81
N ASP A 27 -0.52 31.45 -0.17
CA ASP A 27 -0.81 31.60 1.27
C ASP A 27 -2.27 31.24 1.66
N LYS A 28 -3.16 31.19 0.65
CA LYS A 28 -4.56 30.81 0.83
C LYS A 28 -4.80 29.32 0.64
N LEU A 29 -3.84 28.57 0.11
CA LEU A 29 -3.99 27.15 -0.15
C LEU A 29 -4.07 26.36 1.16
N SER A 30 -5.22 25.72 1.38
CA SER A 30 -5.42 24.75 2.45
C SER A 30 -5.58 23.35 1.85
N GLY A 31 -5.03 22.35 2.54
CA GLY A 31 -5.02 20.98 2.04
C GLY A 31 -3.91 20.16 2.68
N THR A 32 -3.71 18.97 2.13
CA THR A 32 -2.67 18.04 2.56
C THR A 32 -2.13 17.34 1.31
N ILE A 33 -0.82 17.15 1.25
CA ILE A 33 -0.13 16.22 0.35
C ILE A 33 0.38 15.05 1.20
N GLN A 34 0.30 13.81 0.71
CA GLN A 34 0.74 12.66 1.51
C GLN A 34 2.25 12.70 1.79
N ASN A 35 3.08 12.81 0.75
CA ASN A 35 4.52 13.11 0.84
C ASN A 35 5.30 12.29 1.87
N ASP A 36 4.91 11.03 2.06
CA ASP A 36 5.51 10.11 3.03
C ASP A 36 6.22 9.01 2.25
N ILE A 37 7.55 9.10 2.11
CA ILE A 37 8.31 8.16 1.28
C ILE A 37 8.80 6.93 2.04
N LEU A 38 9.03 7.02 3.36
CA LEU A 38 9.54 5.88 4.14
C LEU A 38 8.59 4.69 4.07
N LYS A 39 7.28 4.93 4.19
CA LYS A 39 6.25 3.90 3.99
C LYS A 39 6.12 3.39 2.55
N GLU A 40 6.60 4.14 1.54
CA GLU A 40 6.67 3.63 0.17
C GLU A 40 7.67 2.49 0.05
N PHE A 41 8.86 2.64 0.65
CA PHE A 41 9.89 1.60 0.64
C PHE A 41 9.50 0.38 1.48
N MET A 42 8.74 0.59 2.55
CA MET A 42 8.26 -0.51 3.40
C MET A 42 7.18 -1.35 2.72
N VAL A 43 6.11 -0.73 2.22
CA VAL A 43 4.86 -1.45 1.93
C VAL A 43 4.08 -0.99 0.69
N ARG A 44 4.23 0.26 0.24
CA ARG A 44 3.32 0.84 -0.77
C ARG A 44 3.89 0.87 -2.19
N ASN A 45 5.21 0.80 -2.33
CA ASN A 45 5.90 0.56 -3.59
C ASN A 45 5.55 1.58 -4.71
N THR A 46 5.38 2.86 -4.40
CA THR A 46 5.26 3.94 -5.41
C THR A 46 6.41 4.95 -5.33
N TYR A 47 7.55 4.52 -4.80
CA TYR A 47 8.80 5.28 -4.84
C TYR A 47 9.31 5.45 -6.27
N ILE A 48 10.14 6.47 -6.48
CA ILE A 48 10.87 6.67 -7.76
C ILE A 48 12.37 6.64 -7.47
N TYR A 49 12.83 7.57 -6.64
CA TYR A 49 14.25 7.73 -6.32
C TYR A 49 14.64 6.91 -5.09
N PRO A 50 15.95 6.67 -4.86
CA PRO A 50 16.45 6.05 -3.64
C PRO A 50 16.06 6.80 -2.35
N PRO A 51 16.22 6.20 -1.15
CA PRO A 51 15.78 6.78 0.11
C PRO A 51 16.36 8.18 0.41
N GLU A 52 17.68 8.35 0.32
CA GLU A 52 18.36 9.61 0.63
C GLU A 52 17.88 10.81 -0.22
N PRO A 53 17.89 10.75 -1.57
CA PRO A 53 17.37 11.85 -2.39
C PRO A 53 15.86 12.07 -2.17
N SER A 54 15.11 11.03 -1.84
CA SER A 54 13.69 11.18 -1.53
C SER A 54 13.44 11.94 -0.21
N MET A 55 14.26 11.69 0.82
CA MET A 55 14.20 12.44 2.09
C MET A 55 14.58 13.91 1.88
N LYS A 56 15.56 14.20 1.00
CA LYS A 56 15.87 15.58 0.59
C LYS A 56 14.64 16.27 -0.01
N ILE A 57 13.94 15.61 -0.93
CA ILE A 57 12.72 16.15 -1.56
C ILE A 57 11.68 16.53 -0.49
N ILE A 58 11.47 15.68 0.50
CA ILE A 58 10.56 15.96 1.62
C ILE A 58 11.01 17.20 2.40
N GLY A 59 12.29 17.30 2.72
CA GLY A 59 12.87 18.47 3.39
C GLY A 59 12.66 19.77 2.60
N ASP A 60 12.84 19.76 1.28
CA ASP A 60 12.59 20.91 0.41
C ASP A 60 11.11 21.31 0.40
N ILE A 61 10.19 20.34 0.41
CA ILE A 61 8.74 20.60 0.45
C ILE A 61 8.34 21.20 1.80
N ILE A 62 8.83 20.66 2.93
CA ILE A 62 8.55 21.19 4.27
C ILE A 62 9.05 22.63 4.38
N GLU A 63 10.28 22.90 3.92
CA GLU A 63 10.85 24.25 3.92
C GLU A 63 10.01 25.23 3.08
N TYR A 64 9.67 24.86 1.85
CA TYR A 64 8.94 25.74 0.94
C TYR A 64 7.52 26.03 1.47
N THR A 65 6.82 25.00 1.93
CA THR A 65 5.43 25.14 2.41
C THR A 65 5.35 25.93 3.71
N ALA A 66 6.33 25.79 4.62
CA ALA A 66 6.40 26.63 5.83
C ALA A 66 6.49 28.13 5.50
N LYS A 67 7.22 28.49 4.43
CA LYS A 67 7.42 29.88 3.99
C LYS A 67 6.25 30.43 3.16
N HIS A 68 5.69 29.62 2.25
CA HIS A 68 4.77 30.11 1.20
C HIS A 68 3.32 29.61 1.33
N MET A 69 3.10 28.49 2.04
CA MET A 69 1.80 27.82 2.12
C MET A 69 1.43 27.49 3.59
N PRO A 70 1.36 28.48 4.49
CA PRO A 70 1.24 28.26 5.93
C PRO A 70 -0.09 27.63 6.39
N LYS A 71 -1.05 27.37 5.49
CA LYS A 71 -2.31 26.66 5.75
C LYS A 71 -2.31 25.21 5.22
N PHE A 72 -1.27 24.80 4.53
CA PHE A 72 -1.14 23.50 3.90
C PHE A 72 -0.39 22.53 4.79
N ASN A 73 -0.88 21.29 4.91
CA ASN A 73 -0.17 20.22 5.62
C ASN A 73 0.82 19.58 4.65
N SER A 74 2.11 19.72 4.93
CA SER A 74 3.21 19.37 4.04
C SER A 74 3.49 17.87 3.95
N ILE A 75 2.91 17.09 4.87
CA ILE A 75 3.04 15.64 4.94
C ILE A 75 1.86 15.04 5.72
N SER A 76 1.50 13.82 5.34
CA SER A 76 0.57 12.94 6.06
C SER A 76 1.29 11.64 6.40
N ILE A 77 1.80 11.56 7.63
CA ILE A 77 2.62 10.47 8.15
C ILE A 77 1.71 9.25 8.38
N SER A 78 1.91 8.19 7.61
CA SER A 78 0.86 7.24 7.25
C SER A 78 1.12 5.81 7.73
N GLY A 79 0.38 5.38 8.74
CA GLY A 79 0.28 3.98 9.17
C GLY A 79 -0.70 3.13 8.36
N TYR A 80 -1.69 3.75 7.70
CA TYR A 80 -2.74 3.04 6.95
C TYR A 80 -2.21 1.88 6.10
N HIS A 81 -1.25 2.18 5.22
CA HIS A 81 -0.69 1.23 4.27
C HIS A 81 0.10 0.10 4.96
N MET A 82 0.65 0.36 6.16
CA MET A 82 1.36 -0.67 6.93
C MET A 82 0.37 -1.70 7.46
N GLN A 83 -0.77 -1.26 8.00
CA GLN A 83 -1.84 -2.16 8.45
C GLN A 83 -2.42 -2.95 7.27
N GLU A 84 -2.66 -2.30 6.12
CA GLU A 84 -3.15 -2.98 4.92
C GLU A 84 -2.17 -4.03 4.39
N ALA A 85 -0.85 -3.82 4.58
CA ALA A 85 0.19 -4.79 4.26
C ALA A 85 0.32 -5.92 5.31
N GLY A 86 -0.29 -5.78 6.49
CA GLY A 86 -0.37 -6.81 7.53
C GLY A 86 0.23 -6.44 8.88
N ALA A 87 0.67 -5.19 9.07
CA ALA A 87 1.12 -4.73 10.38
C ALA A 87 -0.03 -4.83 11.40
N ASN A 88 0.27 -5.34 12.60
CA ASN A 88 -0.65 -5.20 13.72
C ASN A 88 -0.64 -3.75 14.23
N GLN A 89 -1.57 -3.42 15.13
CA GLN A 89 -1.77 -2.04 15.62
C GLN A 89 -0.52 -1.47 16.32
N ALA A 90 0.28 -2.31 17.00
CA ALA A 90 1.50 -1.86 17.67
C ALA A 90 2.61 -1.54 16.67
N LEU A 91 2.79 -2.38 15.63
CA LEU A 91 3.74 -2.12 14.54
C LEU A 91 3.35 -0.87 13.74
N GLU A 92 2.08 -0.74 13.37
CA GLU A 92 1.56 0.44 12.67
C GLU A 92 1.84 1.71 13.48
N LEU A 93 1.50 1.71 14.77
CA LEU A 93 1.72 2.84 15.66
C LEU A 93 3.20 3.20 15.77
N ALA A 94 4.05 2.22 16.06
CA ALA A 94 5.47 2.43 16.28
C ALA A 94 6.17 2.96 15.03
N PHE A 95 6.00 2.29 13.88
CA PHE A 95 6.67 2.67 12.64
C PHE A 95 6.21 4.02 12.13
N THR A 96 4.92 4.35 12.24
CA THR A 96 4.41 5.66 11.82
C THR A 96 4.96 6.79 12.68
N LEU A 97 5.06 6.60 14.01
CA LEU A 97 5.64 7.62 14.89
C LEU A 97 7.17 7.74 14.70
N ALA A 98 7.85 6.63 14.40
CA ALA A 98 9.28 6.63 14.07
C ALA A 98 9.58 7.33 12.74
N ASP A 99 8.75 7.11 11.71
CA ASP A 99 8.78 7.87 10.45
C ASP A 99 8.60 9.37 10.73
N GLY A 100 7.57 9.73 11.51
CA GLY A 100 7.33 11.10 11.93
C GLY A 100 8.54 11.76 12.61
N LYS A 101 9.23 11.00 13.47
CA LYS A 101 10.46 11.45 14.13
C LYS A 101 11.59 11.70 13.12
N GLU A 102 11.74 10.86 12.09
CA GLU A 102 12.73 11.10 11.03
C GLU A 102 12.40 12.30 10.14
N TYR A 103 11.12 12.54 9.85
CA TYR A 103 10.72 13.74 9.11
C TYR A 103 11.00 15.03 9.89
N VAL A 104 10.81 15.02 11.22
CA VAL A 104 11.20 16.14 12.09
C VAL A 104 12.72 16.35 12.07
N LYS A 105 13.52 15.28 12.22
CA LYS A 105 14.99 15.37 12.12
C LYS A 105 15.44 15.94 10.77
N THR A 106 14.80 15.51 9.69
CA THR A 106 15.09 15.96 8.31
C THR A 106 14.86 17.47 8.14
N ALA A 107 13.75 18.00 8.67
CA ALA A 107 13.47 19.44 8.60
C ALA A 107 14.43 20.26 9.49
N ILE A 108 14.74 19.78 10.71
CA ILE A 108 15.71 20.43 11.61
C ILE A 108 17.12 20.44 11.00
N ALA A 109 17.53 19.37 10.31
CA ALA A 109 18.82 19.30 9.63
C ALA A 109 18.97 20.34 8.51
N LYS A 110 17.86 20.88 7.98
CA LYS A 110 17.84 22.03 7.06
C LYS A 110 17.88 23.40 7.77
N GLY A 111 18.02 23.41 9.10
CA GLY A 111 18.09 24.63 9.90
C GLY A 111 16.73 25.24 10.26
N MET A 112 15.64 24.49 10.13
CA MET A 112 14.29 24.95 10.51
C MET A 112 14.08 24.84 12.02
N ASP A 113 13.42 25.83 12.64
CA ASP A 113 12.89 25.68 13.99
C ASP A 113 11.71 24.70 13.98
N VAL A 114 11.63 23.82 14.97
CA VAL A 114 10.57 22.79 15.05
C VAL A 114 9.16 23.41 15.06
N ASP A 115 9.00 24.57 15.70
CA ASP A 115 7.71 25.23 15.82
C ASP A 115 7.25 25.93 14.52
N ASP A 116 8.14 26.13 13.56
CA ASP A 116 7.81 26.71 12.25
C ASP A 116 7.04 25.74 11.34
N PHE A 117 7.26 24.43 11.48
CA PHE A 117 6.66 23.42 10.60
C PHE A 117 5.84 22.34 11.31
N ALA A 118 6.14 21.99 12.57
CA ALA A 118 5.49 20.87 13.25
C ALA A 118 3.97 21.04 13.34
N GLY A 119 3.50 22.27 13.50
CA GLY A 119 2.09 22.65 13.47
C GLY A 119 1.38 22.37 12.13
N ARG A 120 2.06 21.81 11.12
CA ARG A 120 1.51 21.35 9.82
C ARG A 120 1.75 19.87 9.51
N LEU A 121 2.35 19.13 10.44
CA LEU A 121 2.40 17.67 10.35
C LEU A 121 1.00 17.10 10.61
N SER A 122 0.64 16.09 9.82
CA SER A 122 -0.60 15.34 9.99
C SER A 122 -0.31 13.84 9.91
N PHE A 123 -1.22 13.03 10.42
CA PHE A 123 -1.10 11.57 10.48
C PHE A 123 -2.23 10.89 9.74
N PHE A 124 -2.05 9.60 9.43
CA PHE A 124 -3.06 8.81 8.73
C PHE A 124 -3.05 7.34 9.20
N TRP A 125 -4.12 6.93 9.87
CA TRP A 125 -4.30 5.56 10.39
C TRP A 125 -5.26 4.74 9.53
N ALA A 126 -5.00 3.44 9.44
CA ALA A 126 -6.04 2.48 9.10
C ALA A 126 -6.87 2.17 10.35
N VAL A 127 -8.08 1.68 10.15
CA VAL A 127 -8.98 1.30 11.23
C VAL A 127 -9.63 -0.02 10.84
N GLY A 128 -9.12 -1.11 11.43
CA GLY A 128 -9.62 -2.46 11.19
C GLY A 128 -10.68 -2.92 12.19
N MET A 129 -11.06 -4.18 12.08
CA MET A 129 -12.19 -4.77 12.81
C MET A 129 -11.98 -4.95 14.33
N ASN A 130 -10.76 -4.81 14.86
CA ASN A 130 -10.53 -4.89 16.30
C ASN A 130 -10.85 -3.55 16.97
N PHE A 131 -12.15 -3.30 17.14
CA PHE A 131 -12.72 -2.03 17.60
C PHE A 131 -11.99 -1.40 18.80
N TYR A 132 -11.73 -2.17 19.86
CA TYR A 132 -11.09 -1.63 21.06
C TYR A 132 -9.61 -1.31 20.85
N LEU A 133 -8.87 -2.16 20.11
CA LEU A 133 -7.46 -1.89 19.82
C LEU A 133 -7.28 -0.63 18.96
N GLU A 134 -8.19 -0.37 18.02
CA GLU A 134 -8.10 0.83 17.18
C GLU A 134 -8.35 2.11 17.99
N ILE A 135 -9.33 2.10 18.91
CA ILE A 135 -9.56 3.22 19.83
C ILE A 135 -8.32 3.46 20.70
N ALA A 136 -7.77 2.40 21.30
CA ALA A 136 -6.57 2.46 22.13
C ALA A 136 -5.35 2.97 21.34
N LYS A 137 -5.15 2.51 20.10
CA LYS A 137 -4.08 2.95 19.20
C LYS A 137 -4.10 4.46 19.00
N MET A 138 -5.27 5.02 18.66
CA MET A 138 -5.40 6.46 18.39
C MET A 138 -5.19 7.32 19.65
N ARG A 139 -5.63 6.84 20.82
CA ARG A 139 -5.36 7.49 22.12
C ARG A 139 -3.88 7.45 22.47
N ALA A 140 -3.25 6.28 22.36
CA ALA A 140 -1.83 6.07 22.61
C ALA A 140 -0.95 6.92 21.66
N ALA A 141 -1.32 7.04 20.39
CA ALA A 141 -0.59 7.82 19.41
C ALA A 141 -0.41 9.28 19.82
N ARG A 142 -1.48 9.93 20.32
CA ARG A 142 -1.41 11.33 20.78
C ARG A 142 -0.48 11.50 21.98
N LEU A 143 -0.49 10.53 22.90
CA LEU A 143 0.39 10.50 24.07
C LEU A 143 1.86 10.38 23.64
N LEU A 144 2.17 9.38 22.81
CA LEU A 144 3.53 9.10 22.38
C LEU A 144 4.09 10.21 21.49
N TRP A 145 3.29 10.77 20.58
CA TRP A 145 3.72 11.89 19.75
C TRP A 145 4.07 13.14 20.59
N THR A 146 3.27 13.44 21.61
CA THR A 146 3.58 14.52 22.56
C THR A 146 4.93 14.29 23.23
N ARG A 147 5.23 13.04 23.63
CA ARG A 147 6.52 12.66 24.22
C ARG A 147 7.68 12.86 23.23
N ILE A 148 7.51 12.44 21.98
CA ILE A 148 8.51 12.61 20.91
C ILE A 148 8.81 14.11 20.67
N MET A 149 7.78 14.92 20.48
CA MET A 149 7.94 16.35 20.15
C MET A 149 8.55 17.16 21.30
N LYS A 150 8.27 16.79 22.56
CA LYS A 150 8.98 17.35 23.72
C LYS A 150 10.48 17.03 23.69
N GLY A 151 10.88 15.86 23.17
CA GLY A 151 12.28 15.51 22.96
C GLY A 151 13.02 16.41 21.95
N PHE A 152 12.28 17.07 21.05
CA PHE A 152 12.81 18.10 20.14
C PHE A 152 12.69 19.52 20.70
N ASN A 153 12.34 19.68 21.99
CA ASN A 153 12.15 20.96 22.65
C ASN A 153 11.07 21.86 22.00
N ALA A 154 10.06 21.27 21.35
CA ALA A 154 8.94 22.03 20.80
C ALA A 154 8.20 22.79 21.90
N LYS A 155 7.96 24.09 21.70
CA LYS A 155 7.39 24.99 22.72
C LYS A 155 5.94 25.34 22.39
N ASN A 156 5.59 25.40 21.12
CA ASN A 156 4.23 25.70 20.69
C ASN A 156 3.31 24.51 20.96
N PRO A 157 2.18 24.68 21.69
CA PRO A 157 1.23 23.60 21.91
C PRO A 157 0.73 22.93 20.62
N LYS A 158 0.66 23.68 19.50
CA LYS A 158 0.28 23.13 18.19
C LYS A 158 1.30 22.13 17.64
N SER A 159 2.58 22.27 17.98
CA SER A 159 3.65 21.36 17.56
C SER A 159 3.59 20.01 18.29
N LEU A 160 2.92 19.96 19.44
CA LEU A 160 2.73 18.74 20.23
C LEU A 160 1.52 17.91 19.76
N MET A 161 0.63 18.51 18.95
CA MET A 161 -0.62 17.87 18.54
C MET A 161 -0.39 16.83 17.45
N LEU A 162 -0.90 15.61 17.67
CA LEU A 162 -1.12 14.65 16.60
C LEU A 162 -2.53 14.85 16.04
N ARG A 163 -2.63 15.32 14.80
CA ARG A 163 -3.89 15.46 14.06
C ARG A 163 -3.93 14.43 12.96
N THR A 164 -5.02 13.69 12.85
CA THR A 164 -5.06 12.50 12.01
C THR A 164 -6.26 12.44 11.08
N HIS A 165 -6.00 11.90 9.90
CA HIS A 165 -6.99 11.24 9.07
C HIS A 165 -7.09 9.77 9.51
N SER A 166 -8.24 9.16 9.28
CA SER A 166 -8.46 7.73 9.40
C SER A 166 -9.16 7.20 8.16
N GLN A 167 -8.83 5.99 7.74
CA GLN A 167 -9.57 5.26 6.72
C GLN A 167 -9.90 3.88 7.26
N THR A 168 -11.12 3.42 7.04
CA THR A 168 -11.51 2.04 7.35
C THR A 168 -10.63 1.05 6.56
N SER A 169 -10.33 -0.12 7.10
CA SER A 169 -9.44 -1.07 6.42
C SER A 169 -10.07 -1.55 5.10
N GLY A 170 -9.32 -1.49 4.00
CA GLY A 170 -9.76 -2.07 2.73
C GLY A 170 -9.63 -3.58 2.76
N TRP A 171 -8.55 -4.07 3.37
CA TRP A 171 -8.26 -5.49 3.54
C TRP A 171 -9.30 -6.24 4.39
N SER A 172 -10.01 -5.58 5.30
CA SER A 172 -11.08 -6.23 6.08
C SER A 172 -12.34 -6.55 5.26
N LEU A 173 -12.48 -5.95 4.08
CA LEU A 173 -13.65 -6.10 3.22
C LEU A 173 -13.51 -7.31 2.30
N THR A 174 -14.64 -7.97 2.07
CA THR A 174 -14.70 -9.28 1.40
C THR A 174 -15.33 -9.16 0.03
N GLU A 175 -14.85 -9.95 -0.93
CA GLU A 175 -15.49 -10.12 -2.24
C GLU A 175 -16.83 -10.85 -2.07
N GLN A 176 -16.84 -11.88 -1.21
CA GLN A 176 -17.98 -12.72 -0.89
C GLN A 176 -18.94 -12.01 0.06
N ASP A 177 -20.24 -12.20 -0.16
CA ASP A 177 -21.33 -11.58 0.60
C ASP A 177 -21.05 -10.10 0.97
N PRO A 178 -20.84 -9.24 -0.04
CA PRO A 178 -20.19 -7.94 0.14
C PRO A 178 -21.07 -6.93 0.89
N TYR A 179 -22.38 -7.17 1.07
CA TYR A 179 -23.22 -6.33 1.92
C TYR A 179 -22.81 -6.39 3.41
N ASN A 180 -22.15 -7.47 3.85
CA ASN A 180 -21.53 -7.52 5.17
C ASN A 180 -20.48 -6.40 5.37
N ASN A 181 -19.87 -5.90 4.28
CA ASN A 181 -18.90 -4.82 4.34
C ASN A 181 -19.54 -3.51 4.82
N VAL A 182 -20.85 -3.29 4.61
CA VAL A 182 -21.56 -2.13 5.19
C VAL A 182 -21.48 -2.14 6.71
N VAL A 183 -21.64 -3.33 7.32
CA VAL A 183 -21.55 -3.50 8.78
C VAL A 183 -20.11 -3.34 9.26
N ARG A 184 -19.16 -3.98 8.56
CA ARG A 184 -17.72 -3.86 8.88
C ARG A 184 -17.26 -2.41 8.91
N THR A 185 -17.48 -1.70 7.80
CA THR A 185 -17.12 -0.28 7.66
C THR A 185 -17.85 0.60 8.68
N THR A 186 -19.08 0.28 9.07
CA THR A 186 -19.78 1.01 10.14
C THR A 186 -19.08 0.85 11.49
N ILE A 187 -18.67 -0.38 11.86
CA ILE A 187 -17.95 -0.66 13.11
C ILE A 187 -16.58 0.03 13.12
N GLU A 188 -15.86 -0.05 12.00
CA GLU A 188 -14.55 0.61 11.83
C GLU A 188 -14.69 2.14 11.89
N ALA A 189 -15.71 2.72 11.25
CA ALA A 189 -16.01 4.15 11.33
C ALA A 189 -16.27 4.59 12.78
N MET A 190 -17.05 3.81 13.53
CA MET A 190 -17.30 4.08 14.95
C MET A 190 -16.00 4.03 15.77
N ALA A 191 -15.11 3.06 15.52
CA ALA A 191 -13.80 3.01 16.19
C ALA A 191 -12.95 4.25 15.89
N ALA A 192 -12.94 4.73 14.64
CA ALA A 192 -12.24 5.95 14.26
C ALA A 192 -12.80 7.20 14.98
N VAL A 193 -14.13 7.28 15.10
CA VAL A 193 -14.83 8.38 15.79
C VAL A 193 -14.52 8.36 17.29
N PHE A 194 -14.66 7.20 17.95
CA PHE A 194 -14.33 7.04 19.37
C PHE A 194 -12.83 7.23 19.64
N GLY A 195 -11.96 6.90 18.70
CA GLY A 195 -10.53 7.18 18.76
C GLY A 195 -10.20 8.67 18.62
N GLY A 196 -11.16 9.53 18.25
CA GLY A 196 -10.99 10.98 18.14
C GLY A 196 -10.27 11.42 16.86
N THR A 197 -10.64 10.87 15.71
CA THR A 197 -10.08 11.27 14.40
C THR A 197 -10.52 12.69 13.98
N GLN A 198 -9.72 13.37 13.15
CA GLN A 198 -10.05 14.73 12.63
C GLN A 198 -10.71 14.68 11.25
N SER A 199 -10.55 13.58 10.50
CA SER A 199 -11.25 13.34 9.24
C SER A 199 -11.30 11.84 8.96
N LEU A 200 -12.33 11.37 8.26
CA LEU A 200 -12.59 9.95 8.07
C LEU A 200 -12.93 9.63 6.62
N HIS A 201 -12.32 8.56 6.09
CA HIS A 201 -12.71 7.89 4.86
C HIS A 201 -13.37 6.56 5.25
N THR A 202 -14.58 6.34 4.76
CA THR A 202 -15.29 5.07 4.84
C THR A 202 -15.26 4.41 3.46
N ASN A 203 -14.75 3.18 3.40
CA ASN A 203 -14.69 2.43 2.15
C ASN A 203 -16.10 2.07 1.68
N SER A 204 -16.23 1.77 0.39
CA SER A 204 -17.49 1.27 -0.17
C SER A 204 -17.56 -0.24 -0.04
N PHE A 205 -18.78 -0.80 -0.02
CA PHE A 205 -18.97 -2.23 0.23
C PHE A 205 -18.41 -3.12 -0.90
N ASP A 206 -18.11 -2.55 -2.06
CA ASP A 206 -17.57 -3.17 -3.28
C ASP A 206 -16.03 -3.04 -3.42
N GLU A 207 -15.33 -2.54 -2.39
CA GLU A 207 -13.87 -2.31 -2.38
C GLU A 207 -13.03 -3.51 -2.82
N ALA A 208 -13.41 -4.72 -2.40
CA ALA A 208 -12.69 -5.96 -2.72
C ALA A 208 -12.97 -6.48 -4.15
N ILE A 209 -13.80 -5.76 -4.92
CA ILE A 209 -14.26 -6.15 -6.27
C ILE A 209 -13.77 -5.11 -7.29
N ALA A 210 -14.09 -3.84 -7.08
CA ALA A 210 -13.84 -2.75 -8.02
C ALA A 210 -13.82 -1.39 -7.33
N LEU A 211 -13.60 -0.33 -8.12
CA LEU A 211 -13.78 1.04 -7.64
C LEU A 211 -15.26 1.33 -7.35
N PRO A 212 -15.56 2.23 -6.39
CA PRO A 212 -16.94 2.53 -6.01
C PRO A 212 -17.84 2.99 -7.17
N THR A 213 -19.07 2.48 -7.14
CA THR A 213 -20.22 3.01 -7.89
C THR A 213 -20.83 4.22 -7.17
N GLU A 214 -21.74 4.96 -7.81
CA GLU A 214 -22.49 6.03 -7.11
C GLU A 214 -23.32 5.47 -5.95
N PHE A 215 -23.88 4.27 -6.12
CA PHE A 215 -24.67 3.59 -5.11
C PHE A 215 -23.84 3.23 -3.87
N SER A 216 -22.71 2.55 -4.07
CA SER A 216 -21.86 2.12 -2.96
C SER A 216 -21.17 3.30 -2.26
N ALA A 217 -20.71 4.31 -3.01
CA ALA A 217 -20.15 5.53 -2.46
C ALA A 217 -21.17 6.34 -1.64
N ARG A 218 -22.46 6.34 -2.03
CA ARG A 218 -23.54 6.95 -1.25
C ARG A 218 -23.70 6.27 0.10
N ILE A 219 -23.68 4.93 0.14
CA ILE A 219 -23.77 4.18 1.41
C ILE A 219 -22.58 4.51 2.30
N ALA A 220 -21.35 4.44 1.76
CA ALA A 220 -20.14 4.76 2.50
C ALA A 220 -20.18 6.16 3.15
N ARG A 221 -20.59 7.19 2.39
CA ARG A 221 -20.77 8.54 2.94
C ARG A 221 -21.87 8.58 4.01
N ASN A 222 -23.01 7.94 3.73
CA ASN A 222 -24.14 7.96 4.65
C ASN A 222 -23.85 7.25 5.98
N THR A 223 -22.95 6.26 6.02
CA THR A 223 -22.44 5.68 7.27
C THR A 223 -21.90 6.78 8.20
N GLN A 224 -21.10 7.72 7.68
CA GLN A 224 -20.59 8.84 8.48
C GLN A 224 -21.68 9.83 8.86
N LEU A 225 -22.60 10.15 7.94
CA LEU A 225 -23.71 11.08 8.22
C LEU A 225 -24.64 10.55 9.31
N ILE A 226 -24.98 9.26 9.29
CA ILE A 226 -25.80 8.63 10.33
C ILE A 226 -25.08 8.68 11.68
N ILE A 227 -23.77 8.39 11.73
CA ILE A 227 -22.98 8.52 12.97
C ILE A 227 -23.05 9.96 13.49
N GLN A 228 -22.90 10.97 12.62
CA GLN A 228 -22.93 12.37 13.02
C GLN A 228 -24.31 12.85 13.50
N GLU A 229 -25.36 12.53 12.75
CA GLU A 229 -26.67 13.19 12.88
C GLU A 229 -27.68 12.39 13.73
N GLU A 230 -27.53 11.07 13.83
CA GLU A 230 -28.54 10.20 14.44
C GLU A 230 -28.08 9.49 15.72
N THR A 231 -26.79 9.18 15.86
CA THR A 231 -26.32 8.34 16.97
C THR A 231 -26.06 9.08 18.28
N HIS A 232 -25.98 10.42 18.24
CA HIS A 232 -25.59 11.28 19.37
C HIS A 232 -24.18 11.01 19.95
N ILE A 233 -23.35 10.17 19.30
CA ILE A 233 -21.98 9.84 19.73
C ILE A 233 -21.09 11.08 19.84
N THR A 234 -21.34 12.10 19.01
CA THR A 234 -20.55 13.34 18.96
C THR A 234 -20.77 14.28 20.15
N ASN A 235 -21.74 13.99 21.04
CA ASN A 235 -22.11 14.89 22.12
C ASN A 235 -21.18 14.85 23.34
N VAL A 236 -20.29 13.84 23.42
CA VAL A 236 -19.37 13.66 24.55
C VAL A 236 -17.94 13.52 24.04
N ILE A 237 -17.02 14.30 24.62
CA ILE A 237 -15.58 14.25 24.31
C ILE A 237 -14.98 12.99 24.95
N ASP A 238 -14.27 12.19 24.17
CA ASP A 238 -13.63 10.92 24.58
C ASP A 238 -14.53 10.10 25.52
N PRO A 239 -15.68 9.57 25.05
CA PRO A 239 -16.67 8.92 25.91
C PRO A 239 -16.16 7.63 26.57
N TRP A 240 -14.99 7.13 26.16
CA TRP A 240 -14.32 5.99 26.80
C TRP A 240 -13.37 6.39 27.94
N ALA A 241 -13.15 7.69 28.16
CA ALA A 241 -12.29 8.18 29.24
C ALA A 241 -12.78 7.65 30.60
N GLY A 242 -11.86 7.05 31.36
CA GLY A 242 -12.15 6.44 32.65
C GLY A 242 -12.66 4.99 32.59
N SER A 243 -12.89 4.42 31.40
CA SER A 243 -13.13 2.97 31.27
C SER A 243 -11.87 2.21 31.68
N TYR A 244 -11.95 1.39 32.73
CA TYR A 244 -10.80 0.63 33.24
C TYR A 244 -10.09 -0.19 32.15
N MET A 245 -10.88 -0.83 31.28
CA MET A 245 -10.36 -1.62 30.18
C MET A 245 -9.68 -0.73 29.13
N MET A 246 -10.32 0.37 28.70
CA MET A 246 -9.78 1.21 27.64
C MET A 246 -8.51 1.94 28.07
N GLU A 247 -8.45 2.40 29.32
CA GLU A 247 -7.24 3.05 29.85
C GLU A 247 -6.07 2.07 29.94
N LYS A 248 -6.31 0.86 30.46
CA LYS A 248 -5.28 -0.19 30.49
C LYS A 248 -4.81 -0.58 29.09
N LEU A 249 -5.75 -0.79 28.16
CA LEU A 249 -5.43 -1.15 26.78
C LEU A 249 -4.65 -0.07 26.04
N THR A 250 -4.98 1.20 26.31
CA THR A 250 -4.24 2.36 25.76
C THR A 250 -2.81 2.41 26.31
N GLN A 251 -2.63 2.17 27.61
CA GLN A 251 -1.30 2.10 28.21
C GLN A 251 -0.48 0.94 27.64
N ASP A 252 -1.07 -0.26 27.56
CA ASP A 252 -0.39 -1.44 27.01
C ASP A 252 0.01 -1.26 25.55
N MET A 253 -0.86 -0.63 24.75
CA MET A 253 -0.56 -0.25 23.37
C MET A 253 0.58 0.76 23.29
N ALA A 254 0.59 1.76 24.17
CA ALA A 254 1.65 2.76 24.22
C ALA A 254 3.00 2.13 24.60
N ASP A 255 3.03 1.23 25.58
CA ASP A 255 4.23 0.55 26.03
C ASP A 255 4.78 -0.37 24.93
N ALA A 256 3.93 -1.18 24.30
CA ALA A 256 4.32 -2.07 23.21
C ALA A 256 4.89 -1.30 22.01
N ALA A 257 4.23 -0.21 21.59
CA ALA A 257 4.72 0.62 20.50
C ALA A 257 6.03 1.35 20.87
N TRP A 258 6.17 1.79 22.12
CA TRP A 258 7.39 2.47 22.58
C TRP A 258 8.61 1.55 22.56
N THR A 259 8.47 0.29 22.97
CA THR A 259 9.54 -0.71 22.85
C THR A 259 10.02 -0.85 21.40
N ILE A 260 9.09 -0.92 20.44
CA ILE A 260 9.45 -1.02 19.01
C ILE A 260 10.14 0.27 18.53
N ILE A 261 9.69 1.45 18.97
CA ILE A 261 10.36 2.72 18.66
C ILE A 261 11.80 2.74 19.20
N GLU A 262 12.04 2.20 20.40
CA GLU A 262 13.39 2.10 20.98
C GLU A 262 14.29 1.13 20.18
N GLU A 263 13.75 0.01 19.69
CA GLU A 263 14.46 -0.87 18.76
C GLU A 263 14.87 -0.13 17.47
N VAL A 264 13.94 0.64 16.87
CA VAL A 264 14.23 1.45 15.67
C VAL A 264 15.33 2.48 15.95
N GLU A 265 15.31 3.14 17.11
CA GLU A 265 16.33 4.11 17.48
C GLU A 265 17.70 3.45 17.72
N ALA A 266 17.73 2.25 18.30
CA ALA A 266 18.96 1.47 18.47
C ALA A 266 19.59 1.07 17.13
N MET A 267 18.79 0.93 16.06
CA MET A 267 19.26 0.71 14.69
C MET A 267 19.75 1.98 13.97
N GLY A 268 19.64 3.15 14.61
CA GLY A 268 20.02 4.44 14.02
C GLY A 268 18.87 5.18 13.34
N GLY A 269 17.62 4.84 13.66
CA GLY A 269 16.42 5.53 13.17
C GLY A 269 15.73 4.83 12.01
N MET A 270 14.54 5.32 11.65
CA MET A 270 13.62 4.62 10.77
C MET A 270 14.16 4.47 9.34
N THR A 271 14.92 5.44 8.84
CA THR A 271 15.61 5.33 7.55
C THR A 271 16.52 4.10 7.49
N LYS A 272 17.27 3.80 8.55
CA LYS A 272 18.15 2.61 8.62
C LYS A 272 17.37 1.32 8.84
N ALA A 273 16.31 1.35 9.62
CA ALA A 273 15.40 0.20 9.79
C ALA A 273 14.71 -0.20 8.48
N VAL A 274 14.36 0.77 7.63
CA VAL A 274 13.81 0.54 6.29
C VAL A 274 14.88 0.02 5.32
N ASP A 275 16.05 0.66 5.27
CA ASP A 275 17.16 0.28 4.38
C ASP A 275 17.65 -1.16 4.64
N SER A 276 17.69 -1.58 5.90
CA SER A 276 18.02 -2.97 6.28
C SER A 276 16.93 -4.00 5.97
N GLY A 277 15.72 -3.58 5.58
CA GLY A 277 14.57 -4.46 5.35
C GLY A 277 13.89 -4.98 6.62
N TRP A 278 14.37 -4.64 7.82
CA TRP A 278 13.85 -5.17 9.08
C TRP A 278 12.38 -4.83 9.32
N ALA A 279 11.98 -3.57 9.08
CA ALA A 279 10.60 -3.12 9.29
C ALA A 279 9.62 -3.89 8.37
N LYS A 280 10.02 -4.09 7.12
CA LYS A 280 9.27 -4.83 6.11
C LYS A 280 9.09 -6.30 6.51
N LEU A 281 10.15 -6.97 6.97
CA LEU A 281 10.09 -8.36 7.43
C LEU A 281 9.16 -8.54 8.65
N LYS A 282 9.12 -7.58 9.59
CA LYS A 282 8.18 -7.61 10.72
C LYS A 282 6.72 -7.56 10.26
N ILE A 283 6.41 -6.73 9.25
CA ILE A 283 5.07 -6.60 8.66
C ILE A 283 4.70 -7.89 7.91
N GLU A 284 5.62 -8.42 7.10
CA GLU A 284 5.40 -9.65 6.34
C GLU A 284 5.18 -10.86 7.25
N ALA A 285 5.91 -10.96 8.36
CA ALA A 285 5.70 -12.00 9.36
C ALA A 285 4.30 -11.90 10.00
N ALA A 286 3.86 -10.69 10.37
CA ALA A 286 2.51 -10.46 10.90
C ALA A 286 1.41 -10.79 9.86
N ALA A 287 1.66 -10.48 8.58
CA ALA A 287 0.75 -10.82 7.49
C ALA A 287 0.62 -12.34 7.29
N ALA A 288 1.74 -13.06 7.33
CA ALA A 288 1.77 -14.52 7.19
C ALA A 288 1.06 -15.23 8.35
N ASP A 289 1.32 -14.82 9.60
CA ASP A 289 0.60 -15.33 10.78
C ASP A 289 -0.92 -15.08 10.65
N LYS A 290 -1.31 -13.85 10.29
CA LYS A 290 -2.73 -13.50 10.11
C LYS A 290 -3.40 -14.36 9.04
N GLN A 291 -2.72 -14.59 7.91
CA GLN A 291 -3.29 -15.42 6.84
C GLN A 291 -3.44 -16.88 7.29
N ALA A 292 -2.45 -17.43 7.98
CA ALA A 292 -2.52 -18.81 8.47
C ALA A 292 -3.67 -18.99 9.47
N ARG A 293 -3.92 -18.02 10.36
CA ARG A 293 -5.08 -18.02 11.26
C ARG A 293 -6.42 -17.97 10.53
N ILE A 294 -6.50 -17.26 9.41
CA ILE A 294 -7.71 -17.19 8.57
C ILE A 294 -7.93 -18.51 7.84
N ASP A 295 -6.90 -19.04 7.19
CA ASP A 295 -6.99 -20.25 6.37
C ASP A 295 -7.20 -21.51 7.21
N SER A 296 -6.72 -21.52 8.46
CA SER A 296 -7.02 -22.56 9.45
C SER A 296 -8.37 -22.41 10.14
N GLY A 297 -9.07 -21.28 9.93
CA GLY A 297 -10.37 -20.98 10.53
C GLY A 297 -10.33 -20.51 11.99
N GLN A 298 -9.15 -20.29 12.57
CA GLN A 298 -9.02 -19.69 13.92
C GLN A 298 -9.59 -18.26 13.95
N ASP A 299 -9.28 -17.47 12.93
CA ASP A 299 -9.87 -16.15 12.73
C ASP A 299 -11.04 -16.24 11.76
N VAL A 300 -12.24 -15.98 12.26
CA VAL A 300 -13.46 -16.07 11.45
C VAL A 300 -13.63 -14.84 10.56
N ILE A 301 -13.86 -15.08 9.28
CA ILE A 301 -14.35 -14.08 8.33
C ILE A 301 -15.69 -14.58 7.77
N VAL A 302 -16.78 -13.94 8.23
CA VAL A 302 -18.16 -14.25 7.81
C VAL A 302 -18.31 -14.09 6.30
N GLY A 303 -18.90 -15.09 5.65
CA GLY A 303 -19.05 -15.18 4.19
C GLY A 303 -17.86 -15.81 3.47
N VAL A 304 -16.68 -15.86 4.10
CA VAL A 304 -15.43 -16.33 3.45
C VAL A 304 -15.00 -17.70 3.95
N ASN A 305 -14.66 -17.84 5.23
CA ASN A 305 -14.25 -19.13 5.82
C ASN A 305 -15.35 -19.77 6.68
N LYS A 306 -16.37 -19.00 7.09
CA LYS A 306 -17.54 -19.48 7.84
C LYS A 306 -18.81 -18.80 7.37
N TYR A 307 -19.93 -19.52 7.43
CA TYR A 307 -21.25 -19.04 6.96
C TYR A 307 -21.24 -18.65 5.48
N LYS A 308 -20.58 -19.46 4.65
CA LYS A 308 -20.46 -19.21 3.20
C LYS A 308 -21.82 -19.36 2.53
N LEU A 309 -22.10 -18.49 1.57
CA LEU A 309 -23.25 -18.66 0.69
C LEU A 309 -23.01 -19.84 -0.26
N LYS A 310 -24.09 -20.49 -0.69
CA LYS A 310 -24.00 -21.53 -1.72
C LYS A 310 -23.67 -20.94 -3.10
N ASN A 311 -24.24 -19.78 -3.39
CA ASN A 311 -24.03 -19.01 -4.61
C ASN A 311 -23.89 -17.53 -4.21
N GLU A 312 -22.99 -16.80 -4.87
CA GLU A 312 -22.84 -15.35 -4.69
C GLU A 312 -23.73 -14.62 -5.71
N ASP A 313 -24.32 -13.50 -5.28
CA ASP A 313 -25.04 -12.60 -6.18
C ASP A 313 -24.06 -11.78 -7.05
N VAL A 314 -24.51 -11.41 -8.24
CA VAL A 314 -23.74 -10.52 -9.13
C VAL A 314 -23.83 -9.08 -8.62
N ILE A 315 -22.69 -8.47 -8.35
CA ILE A 315 -22.57 -7.04 -8.03
C ILE A 315 -22.13 -6.28 -9.28
N GLU A 316 -22.80 -5.17 -9.55
CA GLU A 316 -22.39 -4.23 -10.60
C GLU A 316 -21.02 -3.63 -10.24
N ALA A 317 -20.01 -3.95 -11.04
CA ALA A 317 -18.67 -3.43 -10.89
C ALA A 317 -18.42 -2.28 -11.87
N ARG A 318 -17.78 -1.22 -11.41
CA ARG A 318 -17.40 -0.11 -12.27
C ARG A 318 -16.29 -0.53 -13.23
N ASP A 319 -16.60 -0.58 -14.53
CA ASP A 319 -15.61 -0.81 -15.58
C ASP A 319 -15.01 0.51 -16.07
N ILE A 320 -13.71 0.48 -16.40
CA ILE A 320 -12.97 1.64 -16.92
C ILE A 320 -12.33 1.24 -18.24
N ASP A 321 -12.77 1.89 -19.32
CA ASP A 321 -12.12 1.79 -20.62
C ASP A 321 -10.76 2.51 -20.60
N ASN A 322 -9.72 1.73 -20.31
CA ASN A 322 -8.35 2.22 -20.23
C ASN A 322 -7.79 2.64 -21.60
N VAL A 323 -8.31 2.11 -22.71
CA VAL A 323 -7.89 2.45 -24.07
C VAL A 323 -8.36 3.87 -24.39
N ALA A 324 -9.65 4.15 -24.18
CA ALA A 324 -10.20 5.49 -24.39
C ALA A 324 -9.51 6.55 -23.51
N VAL A 325 -9.23 6.22 -22.24
CA VAL A 325 -8.49 7.11 -21.33
C VAL A 325 -7.08 7.37 -21.84
N ARG A 326 -6.32 6.32 -22.20
CA ARG A 326 -4.95 6.44 -22.71
C ARG A 326 -4.89 7.31 -23.95
N ASP A 327 -5.74 7.03 -24.93
CA ASP A 327 -5.71 7.73 -26.22
C ASP A 327 -6.07 9.22 -26.05
N GLY A 328 -7.04 9.53 -25.17
CA GLY A 328 -7.34 10.90 -24.77
C GLY A 328 -6.20 11.62 -24.05
N GLN A 329 -5.44 10.92 -23.19
CA GLN A 329 -4.25 11.50 -22.55
C GLN A 329 -3.13 11.78 -23.55
N ILE A 330 -2.87 10.85 -24.49
CA ILE A 330 -1.86 11.04 -25.55
C ILE A 330 -2.20 12.26 -26.41
N ALA A 331 -3.46 12.41 -26.82
CA ALA A 331 -3.90 13.57 -27.61
C ALA A 331 -3.68 14.90 -26.87
N ARG A 332 -3.97 14.95 -25.55
CA ARG A 332 -3.70 16.13 -24.71
C ARG A 332 -2.22 16.43 -24.58
N LEU A 333 -1.39 15.40 -24.36
CA LEU A 333 0.06 15.55 -24.27
C LEU A 333 0.64 16.11 -25.58
N ASN A 334 0.23 15.59 -26.73
CA ASN A 334 0.65 16.08 -28.04
C ASN A 334 0.28 17.56 -28.22
N THR A 335 -0.93 17.93 -27.82
CA THR A 335 -1.41 19.33 -27.90
C THR A 335 -0.58 20.27 -27.02
N ILE A 336 -0.30 19.88 -25.78
CA ILE A 336 0.49 20.69 -24.84
C ILE A 336 1.93 20.84 -25.34
N LYS A 337 2.56 19.73 -25.75
CA LYS A 337 3.95 19.74 -26.24
C LYS A 337 4.12 20.56 -27.52
N ALA A 338 3.12 20.59 -28.40
CA ALA A 338 3.14 21.39 -29.63
C ALA A 338 2.99 22.91 -29.38
N LYS A 339 2.32 23.32 -28.30
CA LYS A 339 1.98 24.74 -28.02
C LYS A 339 2.94 25.44 -27.06
N ARG A 340 3.67 24.69 -26.22
CA ARG A 340 4.55 25.26 -25.20
C ARG A 340 5.83 25.84 -25.79
N ASP A 341 6.49 26.73 -25.07
CA ASP A 341 7.86 27.14 -25.37
C ASP A 341 8.84 26.03 -24.96
N ALA A 342 9.28 25.25 -25.95
CA ALA A 342 10.18 24.12 -25.72
C ALA A 342 11.52 24.56 -25.09
N LYS A 343 12.09 25.69 -25.52
CA LYS A 343 13.40 26.14 -25.02
C LYS A 343 13.31 26.57 -23.56
N ALA A 344 12.22 27.23 -23.18
CA ALA A 344 11.99 27.61 -21.79
C ALA A 344 11.79 26.38 -20.89
N VAL A 345 11.06 25.36 -21.36
CA VAL A 345 10.90 24.10 -20.64
C VAL A 345 12.23 23.40 -20.46
N ASP A 346 13.03 23.27 -21.51
CA ASP A 346 14.33 22.60 -21.45
C ASP A 346 15.28 23.30 -20.47
N ALA A 347 15.29 24.64 -20.45
CA ALA A 347 16.07 25.42 -19.49
C ALA A 347 15.61 25.20 -18.04
N ALA A 348 14.29 25.13 -17.80
CA ALA A 348 13.75 24.88 -16.46
C ALA A 348 14.05 23.45 -15.97
N LEU A 349 13.96 22.45 -16.85
CA LEU A 349 14.33 21.07 -16.55
C LEU A 349 15.83 20.92 -16.29
N ALA A 350 16.68 21.63 -17.05
CA ALA A 350 18.13 21.65 -16.80
C ALA A 350 18.45 22.27 -15.43
N ALA A 351 17.77 23.36 -15.04
CA ALA A 351 17.94 23.96 -13.72
C ALA A 351 17.53 22.99 -12.59
N LEU A 352 16.49 22.18 -12.78
CA LEU A 352 16.10 21.12 -11.85
C LEU A 352 17.19 20.05 -11.70
N THR A 353 17.73 19.56 -12.83
CA THR A 353 18.84 18.59 -12.81
C THR A 353 20.06 19.16 -12.10
N SER A 354 20.50 20.37 -12.44
CA SER A 354 21.66 20.99 -11.81
C SER A 354 21.46 21.20 -10.30
N ALA A 355 20.27 21.63 -9.88
CA ALA A 355 19.95 21.79 -8.46
C ALA A 355 19.94 20.46 -7.68
N ALA A 356 19.52 19.38 -8.33
CA ALA A 356 19.56 18.03 -7.78
C ALA A 356 21.00 17.52 -7.61
N GLU A 357 21.88 17.75 -8.60
CA GLU A 357 23.30 17.35 -8.58
C GLU A 357 24.13 18.17 -7.58
N SER A 358 23.95 19.49 -7.54
CA SER A 358 24.73 20.39 -6.68
C SER A 358 24.19 20.51 -5.26
N ASN A 359 23.00 19.94 -4.99
CA ASN A 359 22.29 20.08 -3.72
C ASN A 359 22.04 21.56 -3.33
N THR A 360 21.70 22.40 -4.32
CA THR A 360 21.43 23.84 -4.13
C THR A 360 20.03 24.25 -4.58
N GLY A 361 19.46 25.26 -3.95
CA GLY A 361 18.10 25.73 -4.27
C GLY A 361 17.02 24.80 -3.68
N ASN A 362 15.76 25.08 -4.03
CA ASN A 362 14.62 24.31 -3.54
C ASN A 362 13.92 23.61 -4.71
N LEU A 363 13.82 22.28 -4.65
CA LEU A 363 13.29 21.48 -5.77
C LEU A 363 11.80 21.73 -6.04
N LEU A 364 11.00 22.10 -5.02
CA LEU A 364 9.58 22.42 -5.23
C LEU A 364 9.42 23.74 -5.98
N ASP A 365 10.17 24.78 -5.61
CA ASP A 365 10.18 26.06 -6.34
C ASP A 365 10.52 25.88 -7.82
N LEU A 366 11.59 25.13 -8.11
CA LEU A 366 12.01 24.84 -9.48
C LEU A 366 10.97 23.99 -10.23
N SER A 367 10.31 23.04 -9.55
CA SER A 367 9.23 22.24 -10.14
C SER A 367 8.02 23.10 -10.49
N ILE A 368 7.63 24.05 -9.63
CA ILE A 368 6.57 25.03 -9.90
C ILE A 368 6.90 25.84 -11.15
N LYS A 369 8.15 26.30 -11.30
CA LYS A 369 8.61 27.03 -12.50
C LYS A 369 8.52 26.17 -13.77
N ALA A 370 8.97 24.92 -13.72
CA ALA A 370 8.90 24.00 -14.86
C ALA A 370 7.45 23.67 -15.26
N ILE A 371 6.59 23.35 -14.30
CA ILE A 371 5.18 23.02 -14.58
C ILE A 371 4.42 24.25 -15.11
N ARG A 372 4.74 25.46 -14.65
CA ARG A 372 4.16 26.70 -15.21
C ARG A 372 4.44 26.84 -16.70
N LEU A 373 5.63 26.41 -17.14
CA LEU A 373 6.04 26.38 -18.56
C LEU A 373 5.49 25.18 -19.34
N ARG A 374 4.64 24.35 -18.72
CA ARG A 374 4.05 23.13 -19.29
C ARG A 374 5.05 22.01 -19.52
N ALA A 375 6.04 21.88 -18.64
CA ALA A 375 6.71 20.60 -18.43
C ALA A 375 5.69 19.55 -17.95
N THR A 376 5.91 18.29 -18.31
CA THR A 376 5.07 17.17 -17.89
C THR A 376 5.55 16.58 -16.57
N VAL A 377 4.69 15.78 -15.92
CA VAL A 377 5.07 14.99 -14.74
C VAL A 377 6.29 14.12 -15.04
N GLY A 378 6.27 13.41 -16.18
CA GLY A 378 7.39 12.58 -16.63
C GLY A 378 8.68 13.39 -16.80
N GLU A 379 8.64 14.50 -17.53
CA GLU A 379 9.85 15.32 -17.77
C GLU A 379 10.48 15.88 -16.48
N VAL A 380 9.68 16.31 -15.52
CA VAL A 380 10.18 16.78 -14.21
C VAL A 380 10.77 15.62 -13.42
N SER A 381 10.11 14.46 -13.41
CA SER A 381 10.63 13.26 -12.76
C SER A 381 11.95 12.77 -13.39
N ASP A 382 12.01 12.73 -14.72
CA ASP A 382 13.19 12.30 -15.48
C ASP A 382 14.36 13.28 -15.29
N ALA A 383 14.09 14.59 -15.16
CA ALA A 383 15.12 15.58 -14.88
C ALA A 383 15.82 15.34 -13.52
N LEU A 384 15.08 14.89 -12.51
CA LEU A 384 15.61 14.51 -11.20
C LEU A 384 16.27 13.12 -11.23
N GLU A 385 15.70 12.19 -12.00
CA GLU A 385 16.25 10.85 -12.19
C GLU A 385 17.68 10.88 -12.75
N LYS A 386 18.03 11.85 -13.60
CA LYS A 386 19.42 12.05 -14.07
C LYS A 386 20.44 12.19 -12.94
N ALA A 387 20.05 12.82 -11.84
CA ALA A 387 20.92 13.03 -10.67
C ALA A 387 20.80 11.91 -9.63
N PHE A 388 19.59 11.37 -9.44
CA PHE A 388 19.29 10.48 -8.32
C PHE A 388 19.21 8.99 -8.70
N GLY A 389 19.03 8.67 -9.99
CA GLY A 389 18.66 7.34 -10.45
C GLY A 389 17.27 6.89 -9.98
N ARG A 390 16.95 5.62 -10.23
CA ARG A 390 15.74 4.95 -9.72
C ARG A 390 16.08 3.91 -8.66
N HIS A 391 15.25 3.85 -7.62
CA HIS A 391 15.36 2.80 -6.62
C HIS A 391 14.99 1.44 -7.21
N ARG A 392 15.75 0.41 -6.83
CA ARG A 392 15.44 -1.00 -7.08
C ARG A 392 15.42 -1.68 -5.72
N ALA A 393 14.29 -2.25 -5.34
CA ALA A 393 14.14 -2.92 -4.07
C ALA A 393 14.71 -4.34 -4.13
N ASP A 394 15.42 -4.74 -3.09
CA ASP A 394 15.83 -6.13 -2.90
C ASP A 394 14.65 -7.00 -2.47
N THR A 395 14.55 -8.19 -3.06
CA THR A 395 13.52 -9.17 -2.76
C THR A 395 14.01 -10.14 -1.67
N ASN A 396 14.04 -9.69 -0.42
CA ASN A 396 14.25 -10.59 0.72
C ASN A 396 12.97 -11.39 1.00
N LYS A 397 13.10 -12.67 1.36
CA LYS A 397 11.96 -13.58 1.61
C LYS A 397 11.88 -13.92 3.10
N VAL A 398 10.66 -13.92 3.64
CA VAL A 398 10.32 -14.60 4.91
C VAL A 398 10.11 -16.09 4.61
N SER A 399 10.52 -16.97 5.52
CA SER A 399 10.28 -18.43 5.42
C SER A 399 9.88 -19.00 6.78
N GLY A 400 9.07 -20.06 6.80
CA GLY A 400 8.70 -20.81 8.00
C GLY A 400 7.65 -20.18 8.92
N VAL A 401 7.21 -18.95 8.67
CA VAL A 401 6.22 -18.27 9.52
C VAL A 401 4.80 -18.83 9.30
N TYR A 402 4.45 -19.13 8.04
CA TYR A 402 3.11 -19.62 7.72
C TYR A 402 2.90 -21.04 8.26
N ALA A 403 3.88 -21.93 8.07
CA ALA A 403 3.86 -23.29 8.62
C ALA A 403 3.72 -23.31 10.15
N ALA A 404 4.48 -22.48 10.87
CA ALA A 404 4.44 -22.46 12.33
C ALA A 404 3.05 -22.13 12.90
N ALA A 405 2.28 -21.27 12.22
CA ALA A 405 0.90 -20.98 12.59
C ALA A 405 -0.04 -22.16 12.30
N TYR A 406 0.21 -22.93 11.24
CA TYR A 406 -0.50 -24.17 10.95
C TYR A 406 -0.18 -25.30 11.94
N ASP A 407 1.04 -25.36 12.49
CA ASP A 407 1.42 -26.34 13.54
C ASP A 407 0.56 -26.24 14.81
N SER A 408 -0.08 -25.08 15.03
CA SER A 408 -1.05 -24.89 16.11
C SER A 408 -2.48 -25.35 15.77
N ALA A 409 -2.76 -25.69 14.52
CA ALA A 409 -4.04 -26.20 14.06
C ALA A 409 -4.14 -27.72 14.29
N ASN A 410 -5.31 -28.19 14.74
CA ASN A 410 -5.56 -29.59 15.05
C ASN A 410 -6.61 -30.20 14.11
N GLY A 411 -6.55 -31.53 13.91
CA GLY A 411 -7.55 -32.29 13.14
C GLY A 411 -7.40 -32.16 11.62
N ASP A 412 -8.51 -32.19 10.90
CA ASP A 412 -8.59 -32.28 9.43
C ASP A 412 -7.73 -31.23 8.69
N THR A 413 -7.58 -30.03 9.25
CA THR A 413 -6.75 -28.96 8.68
C THR A 413 -5.28 -29.34 8.60
N MET A 414 -4.75 -29.96 9.66
CA MET A 414 -3.37 -30.42 9.72
C MET A 414 -3.16 -31.64 8.81
N ASP A 415 -4.14 -32.55 8.77
CA ASP A 415 -4.09 -33.73 7.90
C ASP A 415 -4.07 -33.32 6.42
N TYR A 416 -4.87 -32.33 6.03
CA TYR A 416 -4.85 -31.77 4.67
C TYR A 416 -3.51 -31.15 4.30
N TRP A 417 -2.92 -30.38 5.23
CA TRP A 417 -1.60 -29.76 5.06
C TRP A 417 -0.51 -30.81 4.86
N ASN A 418 -0.47 -31.82 5.73
CA ASN A 418 0.52 -32.90 5.66
C ASN A 418 0.36 -33.76 4.40
N ALA A 419 -0.88 -34.06 4.01
CA ALA A 419 -1.15 -34.77 2.77
C ALA A 419 -0.66 -33.97 1.55
N LEU A 420 -0.91 -32.66 1.50
CA LEU A 420 -0.42 -31.82 0.41
C LEU A 420 1.12 -31.76 0.35
N LYS A 421 1.79 -31.68 1.50
CA LYS A 421 3.27 -31.77 1.55
C LYS A 421 3.78 -33.11 1.02
N ALA A 422 3.11 -34.21 1.35
CA ALA A 422 3.44 -35.53 0.82
C ALA A 422 3.21 -35.62 -0.70
N ASP A 423 2.12 -35.04 -1.21
CA ASP A 423 1.83 -34.98 -2.65
C ASP A 423 2.94 -34.21 -3.40
N ILE A 424 3.39 -33.07 -2.87
CA ILE A 424 4.48 -32.25 -3.45
C ILE A 424 5.83 -33.00 -3.39
N ALA A 425 6.11 -33.70 -2.30
CA ALA A 425 7.30 -34.54 -2.20
C ALA A 425 7.25 -35.68 -3.24
N GLY A 426 6.09 -36.32 -3.41
CA GLY A 426 5.86 -37.35 -4.41
C GLY A 426 6.03 -36.84 -5.85
N PHE A 427 5.67 -35.58 -6.13
CA PHE A 427 6.00 -34.94 -7.41
C PHE A 427 7.52 -34.85 -7.60
N ALA A 428 8.25 -34.40 -6.58
CA ALA A 428 9.70 -34.27 -6.65
C ALA A 428 10.40 -35.61 -6.88
N ASP A 429 9.93 -36.68 -6.24
CA ASP A 429 10.44 -38.04 -6.44
C ASP A 429 10.22 -38.54 -7.88
N LYS A 430 9.08 -38.19 -8.50
CA LYS A 430 8.75 -38.61 -9.87
C LYS A 430 9.47 -37.79 -10.94
N GLN A 431 9.56 -36.47 -10.76
CA GLN A 431 10.08 -35.54 -11.77
C GLN A 431 11.57 -35.21 -11.58
N GLY A 432 12.18 -35.65 -10.48
CA GLY A 432 13.58 -35.38 -10.14
C GLY A 432 13.85 -33.93 -9.68
N ARG A 433 12.80 -33.11 -9.55
CA ARG A 433 12.84 -31.73 -9.07
C ARG A 433 11.50 -31.32 -8.46
N ARG A 434 11.53 -30.36 -7.53
CA ARG A 434 10.31 -29.82 -6.93
C ARG A 434 9.45 -29.06 -7.96
N PRO A 435 8.14 -28.94 -7.74
CA PRO A 435 7.33 -28.05 -8.55
C PRO A 435 7.83 -26.62 -8.33
N ARG A 436 8.19 -25.96 -9.42
CA ARG A 436 8.81 -24.63 -9.42
C ARG A 436 7.84 -23.60 -9.95
N VAL A 437 7.55 -22.57 -9.17
CA VAL A 437 6.59 -21.51 -9.51
C VAL A 437 7.23 -20.13 -9.40
N MET A 438 6.96 -19.25 -10.35
CA MET A 438 7.32 -17.84 -10.23
C MET A 438 6.09 -17.01 -9.90
N ILE A 439 6.10 -16.31 -8.77
CA ILE A 439 5.05 -15.36 -8.41
C ILE A 439 5.47 -13.97 -8.90
N SER A 440 4.67 -13.37 -9.78
CA SER A 440 5.06 -12.20 -10.56
C SER A 440 4.12 -11.02 -10.39
N LYS A 441 4.69 -9.81 -10.50
CA LYS A 441 4.00 -8.52 -10.54
C LYS A 441 4.24 -7.86 -11.89
N LEU A 442 3.18 -7.65 -12.65
CA LEU A 442 3.26 -7.04 -13.98
C LEU A 442 2.78 -5.59 -13.95
N GLY A 443 3.44 -4.73 -14.72
CA GLY A 443 3.11 -3.31 -14.78
C GLY A 443 3.35 -2.58 -13.46
N GLN A 444 2.72 -1.42 -13.27
CA GLN A 444 2.99 -0.53 -12.13
C GLN A 444 2.30 -0.95 -10.82
N ASP A 445 1.81 -2.19 -10.71
CA ASP A 445 1.11 -2.67 -9.52
C ASP A 445 2.08 -2.96 -8.37
N GLY A 446 2.03 -2.10 -7.35
CA GLY A 446 2.86 -2.19 -6.15
C GLY A 446 2.33 -3.11 -5.05
N HIS A 447 1.12 -3.68 -5.18
CA HIS A 447 0.54 -4.52 -4.11
C HIS A 447 1.25 -5.88 -4.04
N ASP A 448 2.01 -6.13 -2.98
CA ASP A 448 2.83 -7.34 -2.87
C ASP A 448 2.48 -8.26 -1.68
N ARG A 449 1.57 -7.86 -0.79
CA ARG A 449 1.14 -8.67 0.37
C ARG A 449 0.69 -10.07 -0.06
N GLY A 450 -0.30 -10.17 -0.95
CA GLY A 450 -0.82 -11.46 -1.41
C GLY A 450 0.25 -12.30 -2.10
N ALA A 451 1.05 -11.69 -2.97
CA ALA A 451 2.14 -12.36 -3.67
C ALA A 451 3.17 -12.97 -2.69
N LYS A 452 3.59 -12.22 -1.67
CA LYS A 452 4.58 -12.69 -0.70
C LYS A 452 4.03 -13.74 0.26
N VAL A 453 2.80 -13.59 0.72
CA VAL A 453 2.17 -14.58 1.62
C VAL A 453 1.96 -15.91 0.87
N VAL A 454 1.52 -15.86 -0.40
CA VAL A 454 1.48 -17.05 -1.25
C VAL A 454 2.88 -17.65 -1.43
N ALA A 455 3.88 -16.83 -1.71
CA ALA A 455 5.24 -17.32 -1.94
C ALA A 455 5.85 -18.00 -0.71
N THR A 456 5.73 -17.42 0.49
CA THR A 456 6.23 -18.07 1.72
C THR A 456 5.46 -19.34 2.04
N ALA A 457 4.14 -19.37 1.82
CA ALA A 457 3.33 -20.54 2.14
C ALA A 457 3.56 -21.70 1.15
N PHE A 458 3.75 -21.39 -0.13
CA PHE A 458 4.13 -22.39 -1.14
C PHE A 458 5.53 -22.95 -0.86
N ALA A 459 6.48 -22.12 -0.45
CA ALA A 459 7.81 -22.57 -0.05
C ALA A 459 7.73 -23.49 1.19
N ASP A 460 6.92 -23.14 2.19
CA ASP A 460 6.67 -23.95 3.39
C ASP A 460 6.01 -25.32 3.08
N LEU A 461 5.24 -25.39 1.98
CA LEU A 461 4.64 -26.63 1.44
C LEU A 461 5.63 -27.50 0.64
N GLY A 462 6.76 -26.93 0.19
CA GLY A 462 7.81 -27.64 -0.55
C GLY A 462 7.94 -27.30 -2.02
N PHE A 463 7.27 -26.24 -2.51
CA PHE A 463 7.54 -25.69 -3.83
C PHE A 463 8.89 -24.97 -3.87
N ASP A 464 9.55 -24.97 -5.03
CA ASP A 464 10.62 -24.02 -5.31
C ASP A 464 9.97 -22.73 -5.84
N VAL A 465 10.06 -21.64 -5.07
CA VAL A 465 9.33 -20.40 -5.36
C VAL A 465 10.29 -19.29 -5.75
N ASP A 466 10.13 -18.75 -6.95
CA ASP A 466 10.77 -17.51 -7.40
C ASP A 466 9.83 -16.33 -7.22
N MET A 467 10.38 -15.19 -6.84
CA MET A 467 9.65 -13.92 -6.77
C MET A 467 10.14 -13.03 -7.90
N GLY A 468 9.24 -12.66 -8.81
CA GLY A 468 9.52 -11.64 -9.81
C GLY A 468 9.69 -10.28 -9.13
N PRO A 469 10.64 -9.43 -9.58
CA PRO A 469 10.73 -8.06 -9.09
C PRO A 469 9.46 -7.27 -9.43
N LEU A 470 9.26 -6.16 -8.72
CA LEU A 470 8.20 -5.22 -9.03
C LEU A 470 8.42 -4.58 -10.41
N PHE A 471 7.33 -4.17 -11.05
CA PHE A 471 7.32 -3.36 -12.27
C PHE A 471 7.81 -4.04 -13.54
N GLN A 472 7.79 -5.36 -13.59
CA GLN A 472 8.15 -6.08 -14.81
C GLN A 472 7.13 -5.88 -15.92
N THR A 473 7.65 -5.76 -17.13
CA THR A 473 6.86 -5.97 -18.34
C THR A 473 6.55 -7.47 -18.52
N PRO A 474 5.52 -7.81 -19.31
CA PRO A 474 5.26 -9.20 -19.69
C PRO A 474 6.49 -9.88 -20.35
N GLU A 475 7.29 -9.15 -21.11
CA GLU A 475 8.51 -9.66 -21.76
C GLU A 475 9.63 -9.99 -20.79
N GLU A 476 9.90 -9.10 -19.84
CA GLU A 476 10.89 -9.37 -18.79
C GLU A 476 10.47 -10.54 -17.91
N CYS A 477 9.19 -10.63 -17.58
CA CYS A 477 8.63 -11.74 -16.81
C CYS A 477 8.73 -13.07 -17.56
N ALA A 478 8.33 -13.13 -18.85
CA ALA A 478 8.46 -14.35 -19.66
C ALA A 478 9.91 -14.83 -19.71
N ARG A 479 10.84 -13.92 -19.99
CA ARG A 479 12.27 -14.23 -20.06
C ARG A 479 12.78 -14.79 -18.73
N GLN A 480 12.43 -14.17 -17.60
CA GLN A 480 12.84 -14.67 -16.28
C GLN A 480 12.23 -16.04 -15.96
N ALA A 481 10.97 -16.28 -16.32
CA ALA A 481 10.31 -17.57 -16.12
C ALA A 481 11.06 -18.69 -16.86
N ILE A 482 11.48 -18.42 -18.10
CA ILE A 482 12.22 -19.34 -18.96
C ILE A 482 13.64 -19.56 -18.44
N GLU A 483 14.36 -18.49 -18.08
CA GLU A 483 15.72 -18.58 -17.52
C GLU A 483 15.75 -19.39 -16.22
N ASN A 484 14.67 -19.34 -15.44
CA ASN A 484 14.52 -20.10 -14.20
C ASN A 484 13.93 -21.51 -14.41
N ASP A 485 13.53 -21.90 -15.63
CA ASP A 485 12.88 -23.19 -15.91
C ASP A 485 11.72 -23.47 -14.94
N VAL A 486 10.81 -22.49 -14.80
CA VAL A 486 9.65 -22.63 -13.91
C VAL A 486 8.56 -23.46 -14.58
N HIS A 487 7.83 -24.26 -13.81
CA HIS A 487 6.68 -24.99 -14.33
C HIS A 487 5.46 -24.08 -14.52
N ALA A 488 5.36 -23.02 -13.70
CA ALA A 488 4.25 -22.09 -13.77
C ALA A 488 4.61 -20.65 -13.36
N VAL A 489 3.85 -19.71 -13.91
CA VAL A 489 3.86 -18.29 -13.52
C VAL A 489 2.52 -17.95 -12.85
N GLY A 490 2.57 -17.51 -11.60
CA GLY A 490 1.44 -16.94 -10.87
C GLY A 490 1.45 -15.41 -10.97
N VAL A 491 0.58 -14.83 -11.78
CA VAL A 491 0.45 -13.37 -11.92
C VAL A 491 -0.44 -12.84 -10.79
N SER A 492 0.14 -12.08 -9.86
CA SER A 492 -0.62 -11.38 -8.83
C SER A 492 -0.99 -9.97 -9.30
N THR A 493 -2.28 -9.71 -9.51
CA THR A 493 -2.82 -8.46 -10.09
C THR A 493 -3.92 -7.87 -9.22
N LEU A 494 -3.71 -6.64 -8.75
CA LEU A 494 -4.63 -5.90 -7.88
C LEU A 494 -4.89 -4.47 -8.40
N ALA A 495 -4.40 -4.15 -9.61
CA ALA A 495 -4.50 -2.83 -10.22
C ALA A 495 -5.29 -2.82 -11.54
N ALA A 496 -6.21 -3.79 -11.73
CA ALA A 496 -7.08 -3.93 -12.90
C ALA A 496 -6.36 -4.04 -14.27
N GLY A 497 -5.07 -4.40 -14.28
CA GLY A 497 -4.28 -4.58 -15.51
C GLY A 497 -4.47 -5.94 -16.19
N HIS A 498 -5.23 -6.85 -15.59
CA HIS A 498 -5.30 -8.27 -15.97
C HIS A 498 -5.76 -8.50 -17.41
N LYS A 499 -6.73 -7.73 -17.92
CA LYS A 499 -7.24 -7.89 -19.29
C LYS A 499 -6.20 -7.53 -20.37
N THR A 500 -5.15 -6.80 -20.01
CA THR A 500 -4.07 -6.42 -20.93
C THR A 500 -2.80 -7.22 -20.67
N LEU A 501 -2.38 -7.31 -19.41
CA LEU A 501 -1.07 -7.85 -19.04
C LEU A 501 -1.05 -9.38 -19.03
N VAL A 502 -2.16 -10.05 -18.68
CA VAL A 502 -2.22 -11.52 -18.64
C VAL A 502 -2.18 -12.13 -20.04
N PRO A 503 -2.99 -11.67 -21.02
CA PRO A 503 -2.84 -12.14 -22.39
C PRO A 503 -1.44 -11.86 -22.96
N ALA A 504 -0.82 -10.74 -22.58
CA ALA A 504 0.51 -10.36 -23.05
C ALA A 504 1.61 -11.30 -22.54
N ILE A 505 1.58 -11.72 -21.27
CA ILE A 505 2.59 -12.67 -20.74
C ILE A 505 2.45 -14.05 -21.40
N ILE A 506 1.23 -14.53 -21.62
CA ILE A 506 0.98 -15.80 -22.31
C ILE A 506 1.49 -15.74 -23.76
N ALA A 507 1.23 -14.64 -24.46
CA ALA A 507 1.72 -14.44 -25.82
C ALA A 507 3.25 -14.40 -25.88
N GLU A 508 3.90 -13.80 -24.88
CA GLU A 508 5.35 -13.64 -24.84
C GLU A 508 6.07 -14.95 -24.45
N LEU A 509 5.52 -15.74 -23.53
CA LEU A 509 5.98 -17.12 -23.26
C LEU A 509 5.96 -17.97 -24.54
N LYS A 510 4.84 -17.93 -25.28
CA LYS A 510 4.70 -18.63 -26.57
C LYS A 510 5.70 -18.12 -27.61
N LYS A 511 5.87 -16.80 -27.73
CA LYS A 511 6.80 -16.17 -28.66
C LYS A 511 8.26 -16.56 -28.37
N GLN A 512 8.60 -16.77 -27.10
CA GLN A 512 9.92 -17.20 -26.65
C GLN A 512 10.09 -18.73 -26.58
N GLY A 513 9.10 -19.51 -27.02
CA GLY A 513 9.20 -20.97 -27.16
C GLY A 513 8.96 -21.77 -25.88
N ALA A 514 8.24 -21.21 -24.91
CA ALA A 514 7.90 -21.85 -23.63
C ALA A 514 6.38 -21.92 -23.43
N ASP A 515 5.68 -22.56 -24.37
CA ASP A 515 4.23 -22.75 -24.33
C ASP A 515 3.77 -23.83 -23.32
N ASP A 516 4.71 -24.56 -22.75
CA ASP A 516 4.55 -25.53 -21.67
C ASP A 516 4.40 -24.86 -20.29
N ILE A 517 4.96 -23.66 -20.09
CA ILE A 517 4.85 -22.92 -18.83
C ILE A 517 3.41 -22.41 -18.65
N ILE A 518 2.72 -22.94 -17.65
CA ILE A 518 1.32 -22.57 -17.39
C ILE A 518 1.19 -21.26 -16.60
N VAL A 519 0.12 -20.51 -16.86
CA VAL A 519 -0.15 -19.22 -16.21
C VAL A 519 -1.37 -19.29 -15.31
N PHE A 520 -1.22 -18.82 -14.07
CA PHE A 520 -2.29 -18.59 -13.10
C PHE A 520 -2.44 -17.10 -12.83
N VAL A 521 -3.62 -16.70 -12.36
CA VAL A 521 -3.87 -15.30 -11.97
C VAL A 521 -4.50 -15.27 -10.59
N GLY A 522 -4.02 -14.37 -9.72
CA GLY A 522 -4.64 -14.12 -8.43
C GLY A 522 -4.68 -12.63 -8.09
N GLY A 523 -5.53 -12.26 -7.13
CA GLY A 523 -5.76 -10.88 -6.73
C GLY A 523 -7.18 -10.40 -7.04
N VAL A 524 -7.37 -9.09 -7.15
CA VAL A 524 -8.70 -8.47 -7.32
C VAL A 524 -9.11 -8.55 -8.79
N ILE A 525 -9.95 -9.53 -9.11
CA ILE A 525 -10.41 -9.82 -10.48
C ILE A 525 -11.93 -9.96 -10.43
N PRO A 526 -12.69 -9.07 -11.09
CA PRO A 526 -14.14 -9.21 -11.18
C PRO A 526 -14.52 -10.53 -11.86
N ARG A 527 -15.53 -11.23 -11.33
CA ARG A 527 -16.00 -12.53 -11.87
C ARG A 527 -16.36 -12.48 -13.35
N GLN A 528 -16.89 -11.35 -13.81
CA GLN A 528 -17.23 -11.13 -15.22
C GLN A 528 -16.02 -11.20 -16.18
N ASP A 529 -14.80 -11.07 -15.68
CA ASP A 529 -13.59 -11.17 -16.50
C ASP A 529 -13.00 -12.59 -16.54
N TYR A 530 -13.56 -13.56 -15.80
CA TYR A 530 -12.97 -14.89 -15.67
C TYR A 530 -12.97 -15.66 -16.99
N ASP A 531 -14.10 -15.68 -17.69
CA ASP A 531 -14.23 -16.36 -18.99
C ASP A 531 -13.24 -15.81 -20.02
N PHE A 532 -13.02 -14.49 -20.01
CA PHE A 532 -12.02 -13.85 -20.85
C PHE A 532 -10.60 -14.35 -20.54
N LEU A 533 -10.25 -14.44 -19.26
CA LEU A 533 -8.91 -14.91 -18.83
C LEU A 533 -8.69 -16.39 -19.13
N TYR A 534 -9.70 -17.25 -18.92
CA TYR A 534 -9.63 -18.66 -19.32
C TYR A 534 -9.48 -18.81 -20.83
N ALA A 535 -10.25 -18.06 -21.63
CA ALA A 535 -10.11 -18.04 -23.08
C ALA A 535 -8.73 -17.55 -23.55
N ALA A 536 -8.07 -16.67 -22.78
CA ALA A 536 -6.71 -16.22 -23.04
C ALA A 536 -5.63 -17.28 -22.71
N GLY A 537 -5.97 -18.36 -21.99
CA GLY A 537 -5.07 -19.48 -21.69
C GLY A 537 -4.71 -19.67 -20.21
N VAL A 538 -5.30 -18.89 -19.30
CA VAL A 538 -5.11 -19.04 -17.85
C VAL A 538 -5.60 -20.41 -17.37
N LYS A 539 -4.86 -21.07 -16.47
CA LYS A 539 -5.20 -22.40 -15.92
C LYS A 539 -5.96 -22.37 -14.60
N GLY A 540 -5.88 -21.27 -13.86
CA GLY A 540 -6.62 -21.08 -12.61
C GLY A 540 -6.66 -19.61 -12.19
N ILE A 541 -7.76 -19.22 -11.54
CA ILE A 541 -7.99 -17.87 -11.03
C ILE A 541 -8.26 -17.94 -9.52
N TYR A 542 -7.49 -17.20 -8.72
CA TYR A 542 -7.55 -17.21 -7.25
C TYR A 542 -7.87 -15.81 -6.71
N GLY A 543 -9.16 -15.54 -6.48
CA GLY A 543 -9.66 -14.26 -5.94
C GLY A 543 -9.45 -14.09 -4.41
N PRO A 544 -9.79 -12.91 -3.86
CA PRO A 544 -9.77 -12.66 -2.41
C PRO A 544 -10.48 -13.76 -1.62
N GLY A 545 -9.87 -14.21 -0.51
CA GLY A 545 -10.44 -15.25 0.35
C GLY A 545 -10.14 -16.69 -0.08
N THR A 546 -9.40 -16.91 -1.18
CA THR A 546 -8.90 -18.24 -1.55
C THR A 546 -7.91 -18.76 -0.50
N PRO A 547 -8.16 -19.91 0.16
CA PRO A 547 -7.19 -20.51 1.07
C PRO A 547 -5.95 -20.98 0.30
N ILE A 548 -4.75 -20.66 0.80
CA ILE A 548 -3.49 -20.97 0.11
C ILE A 548 -3.30 -22.49 -0.09
N PRO A 549 -3.57 -23.37 0.89
CA PRO A 549 -3.44 -24.81 0.66
C PRO A 549 -4.32 -25.34 -0.48
N VAL A 550 -5.48 -24.70 -0.71
CA VAL A 550 -6.39 -25.06 -1.80
C VAL A 550 -5.82 -24.64 -3.15
N SER A 551 -5.30 -23.41 -3.26
CA SER A 551 -4.67 -22.96 -4.52
C SER A 551 -3.39 -23.74 -4.82
N ALA A 552 -2.57 -24.06 -3.81
CA ALA A 552 -1.37 -24.88 -3.98
C ALA A 552 -1.68 -26.28 -4.54
N ARG A 553 -2.75 -26.93 -4.07
CA ARG A 553 -3.19 -28.24 -4.59
C ARG A 553 -3.65 -28.16 -6.04
N ASP A 554 -4.41 -27.13 -6.40
CA ASP A 554 -4.85 -26.93 -7.79
C ASP A 554 -3.66 -26.62 -8.72
N VAL A 555 -2.74 -25.75 -8.30
CA VAL A 555 -1.50 -25.46 -9.04
C VAL A 555 -0.71 -26.74 -9.31
N LEU A 556 -0.48 -27.57 -8.29
CA LEU A 556 0.21 -28.86 -8.45
C LEU A 556 -0.47 -29.75 -9.49
N SER A 557 -1.80 -29.91 -9.38
CA SER A 557 -2.57 -30.75 -10.31
C SER A 557 -2.51 -30.25 -11.76
N GLN A 558 -2.52 -28.93 -11.97
CA GLN A 558 -2.41 -28.37 -13.32
C GLN A 558 -0.99 -28.49 -13.89
N ILE A 559 0.05 -28.39 -13.04
CA ILE A 559 1.44 -28.67 -13.45
C ILE A 559 1.55 -30.13 -13.90
N GLU A 560 1.03 -31.08 -13.11
CA GLU A 560 1.05 -32.51 -13.47
C GLU A 560 0.34 -32.75 -14.81
N LYS A 561 -0.85 -32.17 -15.01
CA LYS A 561 -1.58 -32.29 -16.29
C LYS A 561 -0.82 -31.72 -17.48
N ALA A 562 -0.01 -30.69 -17.29
CA ALA A 562 0.79 -30.09 -18.35
C ALA A 562 1.99 -30.96 -18.73
N LEU A 563 2.55 -31.71 -17.78
CA LEU A 563 3.69 -32.62 -18.00
C LEU A 563 3.29 -33.98 -18.60
N GLY A 564 2.01 -34.37 -18.49
CA GLY A 564 1.49 -35.68 -18.94
C GLY A 564 1.59 -36.75 -17.87
#